data_AF-E3NK96-F1
#
_entry.id   AF-E3NK96-F1
#
_cell.length_a   1.000
_cell.length_b   1.000
_cell.length_c   1.000
_cell.angle_alpha   90.00
_cell.angle_beta   90.00
_cell.angle_gamma   90.00
#
_symmetry.space_group_name_H-M   'P 1'
#
loop_
_entity.id
_entity.type
_entity.pdbx_description
1 polymer ?
#
loop_
_entity_poly.entity_id
_entity_poly.type
_entity_poly.pdbx_seq_one_letter_code
_entity_poly.pdbx_strand_id
1 'polypeptide(L)'
;MHGNEPIGRELLLRFAENLCDGAVNNDKEIIQLLNSTSIHILPSMNPDGFELALSTEPAQRQWLTGRSNINGVDLNRDFPDLDSIFYELEKIKVPKFDHLLSLFEDNVDRQPETIAVGQWTLSLPFVLSANFHEGDLVANYPFDAAIEENSQKTAYSASPDDGTFRWLAKSYADNHAHMSKNDHAPCDGTSQDAFARQGGITNGAKWYSVAGGMQDFNYLATNAMEITLELSCEKVSKISIA
;
A
#
# COMPACT_ATOMS: atom_id res chain seq x y z
N MET A 1 3.54 4.41 -4.47
CA MET A 1 4.57 5.20 -3.74
C MET A 1 5.99 4.96 -4.24
N HIS A 2 6.29 3.82 -4.87
CA HIS A 2 7.52 3.69 -5.65
C HIS A 2 7.35 4.40 -6.99
N GLY A 3 8.38 5.09 -7.45
CA GLY A 3 8.29 5.90 -8.66
C GLY A 3 8.10 5.07 -9.93
N ASN A 4 8.59 3.83 -9.93
CA ASN A 4 8.53 2.93 -11.08
C ASN A 4 7.28 2.03 -11.15
N GLU A 5 6.30 2.36 -10.31
CA GLU A 5 4.99 1.71 -10.14
C GLU A 5 3.90 2.76 -10.47
N PRO A 6 3.70 3.11 -11.77
CA PRO A 6 2.90 4.27 -12.18
C PRO A 6 1.42 3.99 -12.45
N ILE A 7 0.95 2.75 -12.50
CA ILE A 7 -0.46 2.44 -12.79
C ILE A 7 -1.36 3.08 -11.75
N GLY A 8 -0.99 2.99 -10.47
CA GLY A 8 -1.73 3.67 -9.40
C GLY A 8 -1.82 5.18 -9.59
N ARG A 9 -0.75 5.83 -10.06
CA ARG A 9 -0.72 7.27 -10.36
C ARG A 9 -1.76 7.63 -11.43
N GLU A 10 -1.76 6.93 -12.55
CA GLU A 10 -2.67 7.21 -13.66
C GLU A 10 -4.12 6.88 -13.33
N LEU A 11 -4.36 5.80 -12.56
CA LEU A 11 -5.69 5.45 -12.09
C LEU A 11 -6.27 6.50 -11.14
N LEU A 12 -5.46 7.05 -10.24
CA LEU A 12 -5.91 8.12 -9.32
C LEU A 12 -6.25 9.41 -10.05
N LEU A 13 -5.50 9.77 -11.11
CA LEU A 13 -5.83 10.92 -11.97
C LEU A 13 -7.16 10.70 -12.71
N ARG A 14 -7.35 9.52 -13.32
CA ARG A 14 -8.61 9.15 -13.99
C ARG A 14 -9.78 9.05 -13.04
N PHE A 15 -9.55 8.60 -11.80
CA PHE A 15 -10.57 8.56 -10.77
C PHE A 15 -11.01 9.97 -10.37
N ALA A 16 -10.07 10.90 -10.20
CA ALA A 16 -10.39 12.30 -9.94
C ALA A 16 -11.21 12.94 -11.09
N GLU A 17 -10.84 12.68 -12.34
CA GLU A 17 -11.62 13.10 -13.52
C GLU A 17 -13.03 12.49 -13.51
N ASN A 18 -13.15 11.19 -13.26
CA ASN A 18 -14.43 10.49 -13.20
C ASN A 18 -15.38 11.06 -12.13
N LEU A 19 -14.86 11.39 -10.94
CA LEU A 19 -15.64 12.04 -9.88
C LEU A 19 -16.15 13.42 -10.31
N CYS A 20 -15.30 14.21 -10.96
CA CYS A 20 -15.68 15.54 -11.48
C CYS A 20 -16.75 15.43 -12.56
N ASP A 21 -16.55 14.56 -13.55
CA ASP A 21 -17.49 14.34 -14.65
C ASP A 21 -18.83 13.81 -14.14
N GLY A 22 -18.81 12.88 -13.18
CA GLY A 22 -20.01 12.37 -12.54
C GLY A 22 -20.79 13.47 -11.81
N ALA A 23 -20.09 14.35 -11.08
CA ALA A 23 -20.72 15.48 -10.41
C ALA A 23 -21.36 16.46 -11.41
N VAL A 24 -20.67 16.81 -12.50
CA VAL A 24 -21.19 17.70 -13.55
C VAL A 24 -22.41 17.09 -14.26
N ASN A 25 -22.38 15.79 -14.52
CA ASN A 25 -23.44 15.07 -15.22
C ASN A 25 -24.61 14.63 -14.31
N ASN A 26 -24.58 14.99 -13.02
CA ASN A 26 -25.56 14.57 -12.03
C ASN A 26 -25.70 13.05 -11.89
N ASP A 27 -24.58 12.32 -11.96
CA ASP A 27 -24.54 10.90 -11.63
C ASP A 27 -24.92 10.71 -10.15
N LYS A 28 -25.94 9.89 -9.90
CA LYS A 28 -26.52 9.73 -8.56
C LYS A 28 -25.57 9.04 -7.59
N GLU A 29 -24.81 8.06 -8.07
CA GLU A 29 -23.89 7.28 -7.24
C GLU A 29 -22.69 8.13 -6.84
N ILE A 30 -22.11 8.85 -7.79
CA ILE A 30 -20.98 9.77 -7.54
C ILE A 30 -21.40 10.92 -6.63
N ILE A 31 -22.56 11.54 -6.86
CA ILE A 31 -23.08 12.60 -5.97
C ILE A 31 -23.30 12.07 -4.56
N GLN A 32 -23.85 10.86 -4.40
CA GLN A 32 -24.04 10.28 -3.08
C GLN A 32 -22.71 10.03 -2.37
N LEU A 33 -21.70 9.53 -3.09
CA LEU A 33 -20.36 9.33 -2.57
C LEU A 33 -19.73 10.65 -2.10
N LEU A 34 -19.72 11.67 -2.97
CA LEU A 34 -19.13 12.99 -2.67
C LEU A 34 -19.85 13.74 -1.54
N ASN A 35 -21.16 13.54 -1.37
CA ASN A 35 -21.92 14.15 -0.28
C ASN A 35 -21.72 13.46 1.07
N SER A 36 -21.28 12.19 1.08
CA SER A 36 -21.14 11.39 2.29
C SER A 36 -19.69 11.17 2.72
N THR A 37 -18.72 11.47 1.84
CA THR A 37 -17.32 11.13 2.03
C THR A 37 -16.41 12.29 1.65
N SER A 38 -15.43 12.60 2.50
CA SER A 38 -14.33 13.49 2.14
C SER A 38 -13.20 12.65 1.54
N ILE A 39 -12.95 12.82 0.24
CA ILE A 39 -11.99 12.02 -0.51
C ILE A 39 -10.74 12.85 -0.74
N HIS A 40 -9.59 12.32 -0.34
CA HIS A 40 -8.29 12.91 -0.66
C HIS A 40 -7.50 11.99 -1.58
N ILE A 41 -6.87 12.56 -2.61
CA ILE A 41 -6.17 11.82 -3.66
C ILE A 41 -4.73 12.33 -3.73
N LEU A 42 -3.76 11.44 -3.53
CA LEU A 42 -2.33 11.70 -3.72
C LEU A 42 -1.83 10.83 -4.89
N PRO A 43 -1.81 11.35 -6.14
CA PRO A 43 -1.42 10.54 -7.30
C PRO A 43 0.02 10.03 -7.24
N SER A 44 0.93 10.75 -6.58
CA SER A 44 2.35 10.39 -6.56
C SER A 44 3.03 10.87 -5.29
N MET A 45 3.42 9.92 -4.46
CA MET A 45 4.25 10.16 -3.27
C MET A 45 5.74 10.32 -3.62
N ASN A 46 6.22 9.64 -4.67
CA ASN A 46 7.63 9.69 -5.10
C ASN A 46 7.73 10.20 -6.56
N PRO A 47 7.53 11.51 -6.78
CA PRO A 47 7.65 12.10 -8.11
C PRO A 47 9.09 12.01 -8.66
N ASP A 48 10.11 12.11 -7.81
CA ASP A 48 11.52 12.07 -8.24
C ASP A 48 11.92 10.70 -8.80
N GLY A 49 11.52 9.62 -8.11
CA GLY A 49 11.70 8.26 -8.60
C GLY A 49 10.93 7.99 -9.89
N PHE A 50 9.74 8.59 -10.05
CA PHE A 50 8.94 8.46 -11.27
C PHE A 50 9.65 9.11 -12.47
N GLU A 51 10.16 10.34 -12.31
CA GLU A 51 10.93 11.01 -13.36
C GLU A 51 12.21 10.23 -13.72
N LEU A 52 12.89 9.65 -12.73
CA LEU A 52 14.05 8.79 -12.99
C LEU A 52 13.65 7.53 -13.79
N ALA A 53 12.57 6.87 -13.42
CA ALA A 53 12.07 5.70 -14.15
C ALA A 53 11.72 6.06 -15.60
N LEU A 54 10.97 7.14 -15.80
CA LEU A 54 10.50 7.59 -17.10
C LEU A 54 11.62 8.04 -18.03
N SER A 55 12.57 8.83 -17.51
CA SER A 55 13.71 9.37 -18.27
C SER A 55 14.80 8.34 -18.56
N THR A 56 14.82 7.20 -17.86
CA THR A 56 15.71 6.09 -18.18
C THR A 56 15.25 5.38 -19.44
N GLU A 57 16.16 5.21 -20.40
CA GLU A 57 15.93 4.48 -21.65
C GLU A 57 15.32 3.09 -21.38
N PRO A 58 14.29 2.64 -22.13
CA PRO A 58 13.63 1.36 -21.89
C PRO A 58 14.59 0.16 -21.83
N ALA A 59 15.64 0.16 -22.65
CA ALA A 59 16.65 -0.91 -22.67
C ALA A 59 17.53 -0.96 -21.40
N GLN A 60 17.59 0.14 -20.63
CA GLN A 60 18.38 0.28 -19.41
C GLN A 60 17.52 0.23 -18.14
N ARG A 61 16.20 0.25 -18.28
CA ARG A 61 15.25 0.30 -17.18
C ARG A 61 15.12 -1.07 -16.52
N GLN A 62 15.79 -1.23 -15.40
CA GLN A 62 15.74 -2.45 -14.59
C GLN A 62 14.51 -2.45 -13.66
N TRP A 63 14.25 -3.59 -13.02
CA TRP A 63 13.10 -3.78 -12.12
C TRP A 63 13.03 -2.77 -10.96
N LEU A 64 14.16 -2.24 -10.52
CA LEU A 64 14.26 -1.28 -9.41
C LEU A 64 14.57 0.15 -9.86
N THR A 65 14.75 0.40 -11.16
CA THR A 65 15.06 1.75 -11.68
C THR A 65 13.92 2.70 -11.34
N GLY A 66 14.18 3.72 -10.52
CA GLY A 66 13.19 4.71 -10.06
C GLY A 66 12.26 4.23 -8.95
N ARG A 67 12.53 3.07 -8.32
CA ARG A 67 11.76 2.59 -7.16
C ARG A 67 11.91 3.52 -5.96
N SER A 68 13.15 3.74 -5.55
CA SER A 68 13.53 4.60 -4.42
C SER A 68 13.30 6.09 -4.73
N ASN A 69 13.32 6.92 -3.70
CA ASN A 69 13.35 8.38 -3.88
C ASN A 69 14.72 8.87 -4.41
N ILE A 70 14.89 10.19 -4.54
CA ILE A 70 16.13 10.78 -5.08
C ILE A 70 17.39 10.45 -4.28
N ASN A 71 17.25 10.17 -2.98
CA ASN A 71 18.35 9.79 -2.09
C ASN A 71 18.63 8.28 -2.10
N GLY A 72 17.93 7.50 -2.93
CA GLY A 72 18.09 6.06 -3.02
C GLY A 72 17.37 5.28 -1.91
N VAL A 73 16.52 5.92 -1.12
CA VAL A 73 15.77 5.29 -0.02
C VAL A 73 14.44 4.71 -0.51
N ASP A 74 14.13 3.49 -0.10
CA ASP A 74 12.81 2.87 -0.30
C ASP A 74 11.82 3.47 0.70
N LEU A 75 10.90 4.31 0.21
CA LEU A 75 9.93 4.99 1.07
C LEU A 75 8.99 4.02 1.81
N ASN A 76 8.79 2.79 1.31
CA ASN A 76 7.97 1.77 1.98
C ASN A 76 8.78 0.94 2.99
N ARG A 77 9.98 1.40 3.35
CA ARG A 77 10.80 0.92 4.47
C ARG A 77 11.22 2.06 5.39
N ASP A 78 10.72 3.27 5.12
CA ASP A 78 11.15 4.50 5.74
C ASP A 78 10.14 5.02 6.77
N PHE A 79 8.97 4.40 7.00
CA PHE A 79 8.08 4.81 8.08
C PHE A 79 8.56 4.28 9.45
N PRO A 80 8.12 4.92 10.57
CA PRO A 80 8.29 4.35 11.91
C PRO A 80 7.75 2.93 12.01
N ASP A 81 8.59 1.99 12.46
CA ASP A 81 8.23 0.59 12.65
C ASP A 81 7.49 0.41 13.99
N LEU A 82 6.18 0.62 13.95
CA LEU A 82 5.32 0.52 15.13
C LEU A 82 4.94 -0.94 15.46
N ASP A 83 5.13 -1.87 14.52
CA ASP A 83 4.90 -3.30 14.70
C ASP A 83 5.77 -3.86 15.83
N SER A 84 7.03 -3.44 15.88
CA SER A 84 7.96 -3.80 16.97
C SER A 84 7.40 -3.46 18.36
N ILE A 85 6.78 -2.28 18.50
CA ILE A 85 6.13 -1.85 19.75
C ILE A 85 4.86 -2.66 19.99
N PHE A 86 4.03 -2.84 18.96
CA PHE A 86 2.80 -3.60 19.06
C PHE A 86 3.06 -5.02 19.57
N TYR A 87 4.02 -5.74 18.98
CA TYR A 87 4.35 -7.12 19.38
C TYR A 87 4.92 -7.22 20.78
N GLU A 88 5.75 -6.25 21.20
CA GLU A 88 6.23 -6.21 22.58
C GLU A 88 5.08 -5.96 23.58
N LEU A 89 4.17 -5.03 23.29
CA LEU A 89 2.98 -4.77 24.12
C LEU A 89 2.04 -5.98 24.19
N GLU A 90 1.83 -6.68 23.07
CA GLU A 90 1.03 -7.90 23.00
C GLU A 90 1.63 -9.00 23.88
N LYS A 91 2.94 -9.21 23.78
CA LYS A 91 3.69 -10.21 24.56
C LYS A 91 3.58 -10.00 26.06
N ILE A 92 3.59 -8.74 26.52
CA ILE A 92 3.37 -8.39 27.94
C ILE A 92 1.90 -8.14 28.31
N LYS A 93 0.97 -8.35 27.36
CA LYS A 93 -0.49 -8.25 27.53
C LYS A 93 -0.97 -6.87 27.99
N VAL A 94 -0.34 -5.81 27.48
CA VAL A 94 -0.82 -4.44 27.67
C VAL A 94 -2.02 -4.21 26.75
N PRO A 95 -3.15 -3.69 27.22
CA PRO A 95 -4.37 -3.54 26.41
C PRO A 95 -4.32 -2.36 25.42
N LYS A 96 -3.15 -1.76 25.18
CA LYS A 96 -2.97 -0.62 24.26
C LYS A 96 -2.39 -1.14 22.95
N PHE A 97 -3.14 -0.99 21.88
CA PHE A 97 -2.82 -1.57 20.56
C PHE A 97 -2.91 -0.54 19.41
N ASP A 98 -3.14 0.72 19.74
CA ASP A 98 -3.40 1.81 18.80
C ASP A 98 -2.66 3.10 19.21
N HIS A 99 -2.53 4.04 18.27
CA HIS A 99 -1.89 5.34 18.48
C HIS A 99 -0.50 5.22 19.12
N LEU A 100 0.29 4.25 18.63
CA LEU A 100 1.57 3.82 19.20
C LEU A 100 2.72 4.78 18.88
N LEU A 101 2.56 5.69 17.91
CA LEU A 101 3.60 6.65 17.53
C LEU A 101 4.14 7.46 18.73
N SER A 102 3.28 7.78 19.70
CA SER A 102 3.68 8.47 20.94
C SER A 102 4.66 7.70 21.82
N LEU A 103 4.79 6.38 21.62
CA LEU A 103 5.72 5.49 22.31
C LEU A 103 6.97 5.20 21.49
N PHE A 104 7.03 5.65 20.23
CA PHE A 104 8.13 5.39 19.32
C PHE A 104 9.20 6.47 19.44
N GLU A 105 10.43 6.04 19.69
CA GLU A 105 11.61 6.92 19.64
C GLU A 105 12.24 6.82 18.25
N ASP A 106 12.00 7.83 17.41
CA ASP A 106 12.58 7.88 16.07
C ASP A 106 13.98 8.49 16.11
N ASN A 107 14.99 7.64 15.95
CA ASN A 107 16.40 8.04 15.89
C ASN A 107 16.94 8.04 14.45
N VAL A 108 16.05 8.01 13.45
CA VAL A 108 16.38 7.92 12.03
C VAL A 108 16.04 9.23 11.32
N ASP A 109 16.94 9.70 10.46
CA ASP A 109 16.67 10.81 9.55
C ASP A 109 15.77 10.33 8.39
N ARG A 110 14.46 10.52 8.55
CA ARG A 110 13.42 10.12 7.60
C ARG A 110 13.43 10.99 6.34
N GLN A 111 12.98 10.42 5.22
CA GLN A 111 12.89 11.13 3.95
C GLN A 111 11.79 12.21 3.98
N PRO A 112 11.95 13.31 3.23
CA PRO A 112 10.97 14.40 3.22
C PRO A 112 9.58 13.94 2.76
N GLU A 113 9.49 12.98 1.83
CA GLU A 113 8.22 12.40 1.38
C GLU A 113 7.52 11.64 2.50
N THR A 114 8.26 10.83 3.26
CA THR A 114 7.76 10.10 4.42
C THR A 114 7.28 11.04 5.51
N ILE A 115 8.06 12.09 5.81
CA ILE A 115 7.67 13.11 6.81
C ILE A 115 6.38 13.82 6.36
N ALA A 116 6.30 14.23 5.10
CA ALA A 116 5.14 14.95 4.58
C ALA A 116 3.88 14.08 4.64
N VAL A 117 3.95 12.82 4.19
CA VAL A 117 2.80 11.90 4.25
C VAL A 117 2.46 11.53 5.68
N GLY A 118 3.44 11.21 6.53
CA GLY A 118 3.20 10.91 7.94
C GLY A 118 2.50 12.07 8.67
N GLN A 119 2.97 13.30 8.48
CA GLN A 119 2.31 14.49 9.03
C GLN A 119 0.91 14.70 8.45
N TRP A 120 0.72 14.47 7.16
CA TRP A 120 -0.58 14.59 6.51
C TRP A 120 -1.58 13.56 7.06
N THR A 121 -1.18 12.29 7.19
CA THR A 121 -1.99 11.23 7.80
C THR A 121 -2.39 11.58 9.23
N LEU A 122 -1.51 12.19 10.03
CA LEU A 122 -1.80 12.64 11.39
C LEU A 122 -2.65 13.91 11.46
N SER A 123 -2.71 14.70 10.39
CA SER A 123 -3.38 16.01 10.37
C SER A 123 -4.90 15.93 10.22
N LEU A 124 -5.41 14.77 9.75
CA LEU A 124 -6.83 14.54 9.47
C LEU A 124 -7.26 13.20 10.05
N PRO A 125 -8.54 13.05 10.43
CA PRO A 125 -9.07 11.78 10.93
C PRO A 125 -9.38 10.83 9.76
N PHE A 126 -8.37 10.39 9.03
CA PHE A 126 -8.53 9.36 8.01
C PHE A 126 -9.08 8.08 8.64
N VAL A 127 -10.05 7.45 7.95
CA VAL A 127 -10.74 6.23 8.42
C VAL A 127 -10.34 5.03 7.56
N LEU A 128 -10.27 5.22 6.25
CA LEU A 128 -9.93 4.18 5.27
C LEU A 128 -8.92 4.77 4.29
N SER A 129 -7.91 3.99 3.94
CA SER A 129 -6.91 4.33 2.93
C SER A 129 -6.59 3.13 2.05
N ALA A 130 -6.07 3.39 0.86
CA ALA A 130 -5.46 2.37 0.03
C ALA A 130 -4.23 2.96 -0.66
N ASN A 131 -3.09 2.29 -0.56
CA ASN A 131 -1.88 2.66 -1.27
C ASN A 131 -1.69 1.69 -2.46
N PHE A 132 -1.26 2.23 -3.61
CA PHE A 132 -1.17 1.47 -4.86
C PHE A 132 0.27 1.15 -5.24
N HIS A 133 0.47 -0.08 -5.68
CA HIS A 133 1.73 -0.71 -6.05
C HIS A 133 1.59 -1.56 -7.30
N GLU A 134 2.74 -1.98 -7.81
CA GLU A 134 2.87 -3.01 -8.83
C GLU A 134 4.03 -3.95 -8.53
N GLY A 135 4.04 -5.09 -9.23
CA GLY A 135 4.94 -6.21 -9.04
C GLY A 135 4.21 -7.52 -8.84
N ASP A 136 2.94 -7.46 -8.45
CA ASP A 136 2.02 -8.59 -8.39
C ASP A 136 0.57 -8.16 -8.69
N LEU A 137 -0.39 -9.06 -8.50
CA LEU A 137 -1.83 -8.78 -8.61
C LEU A 137 -2.59 -9.34 -7.40
N VAL A 138 -2.67 -8.55 -6.33
CA VAL A 138 -3.25 -8.95 -5.03
C VAL A 138 -3.62 -7.73 -4.17
N ALA A 139 -4.68 -7.87 -3.36
CA ALA A 139 -4.95 -6.92 -2.27
C ALA A 139 -4.28 -7.40 -0.98
N ASN A 140 -3.21 -6.72 -0.59
CA ASN A 140 -2.42 -6.96 0.60
C ASN A 140 -2.99 -6.20 1.81
N TYR A 141 -2.97 -6.83 2.98
CA TYR A 141 -3.50 -6.24 4.22
C TYR A 141 -2.63 -6.52 5.45
N PRO A 142 -2.75 -5.71 6.52
CA PRO A 142 -1.95 -5.83 7.73
C PRO A 142 -2.01 -7.19 8.44
N PHE A 143 -0.99 -7.55 9.22
CA PHE A 143 0.30 -6.84 9.29
C PHE A 143 1.24 -7.27 8.15
N ASP A 144 2.06 -6.32 7.70
CA ASP A 144 3.19 -6.48 6.78
C ASP A 144 4.44 -7.01 7.50
N ALA A 145 4.67 -6.64 8.77
CA ALA A 145 5.80 -7.16 9.54
C ALA A 145 5.46 -8.49 10.26
N ALA A 146 6.35 -9.48 10.23
CA ALA A 146 6.21 -10.70 11.03
C ALA A 146 6.72 -10.52 12.46
N ILE A 147 6.15 -11.26 13.42
CA ILE A 147 6.48 -11.20 14.86
C ILE A 147 7.96 -11.55 15.14
N GLU A 148 8.59 -12.42 14.33
CA GLU A 148 9.98 -12.83 14.50
C GLU A 148 10.90 -12.16 13.46
N GLU A 149 11.56 -11.06 13.84
CA GLU A 149 12.54 -10.33 13.01
C GLU A 149 13.67 -11.22 12.45
N ASN A 150 14.00 -12.32 13.15
CA ASN A 150 15.19 -13.14 12.87
C ASN A 150 14.96 -14.36 11.98
N SER A 151 13.78 -14.50 11.37
CA SER A 151 13.57 -15.58 10.42
C SER A 151 13.07 -15.04 9.10
N GLN A 152 13.73 -15.43 8.01
CA GLN A 152 13.24 -15.30 6.63
C GLN A 152 11.93 -16.10 6.40
N LYS A 153 11.14 -16.34 7.46
CA LYS A 153 9.92 -17.12 7.41
C LYS A 153 8.77 -16.16 7.16
N THR A 154 8.14 -16.37 6.02
CA THR A 154 6.79 -15.92 5.74
C THR A 154 5.86 -16.51 6.80
N ALA A 155 5.18 -15.66 7.55
CA ALA A 155 4.29 -16.08 8.64
C ALA A 155 3.12 -15.11 8.74
N TYR A 156 1.91 -15.68 8.88
CA TYR A 156 0.72 -14.87 9.05
C TYR A 156 0.81 -14.07 10.34
N SER A 157 0.67 -12.74 10.23
CA SER A 157 0.62 -11.85 11.38
C SER A 157 -0.72 -11.13 11.42
N ALA A 158 -1.61 -11.62 12.29
CA ALA A 158 -2.98 -11.13 12.37
C ALA A 158 -3.05 -9.83 13.16
N SER A 159 -3.75 -8.82 12.63
CA SER A 159 -4.14 -7.66 13.41
C SER A 159 -5.39 -7.95 14.25
N PRO A 160 -5.66 -7.14 15.30
CA PRO A 160 -6.93 -7.23 16.04
C PRO A 160 -8.18 -7.13 15.15
N ASP A 161 -8.07 -6.39 14.03
CA ASP A 161 -9.11 -6.19 13.02
C ASP A 161 -8.97 -7.08 11.78
N ASP A 162 -8.31 -8.25 11.88
CA ASP A 162 -8.06 -9.16 10.75
C ASP A 162 -9.29 -9.43 9.88
N GLY A 163 -10.44 -9.69 10.52
CA GLY A 163 -11.70 -9.93 9.82
C GLY A 163 -12.17 -8.73 8.99
N THR A 164 -11.99 -7.51 9.51
CA THR A 164 -12.31 -6.25 8.83
C THR A 164 -11.38 -6.02 7.65
N PHE A 165 -10.07 -6.19 7.85
CA PHE A 165 -9.08 -6.03 6.78
C PHE A 165 -9.26 -7.02 5.64
N ARG A 166 -9.56 -8.28 5.95
CA ARG A 166 -9.88 -9.29 4.93
C ARG A 166 -11.14 -8.93 4.14
N TRP A 167 -12.14 -8.34 4.80
CA TRP A 167 -13.34 -7.84 4.13
C TRP A 167 -13.04 -6.65 3.22
N LEU A 168 -12.23 -5.69 3.67
CA LEU A 168 -11.78 -4.55 2.86
C LEU A 168 -11.01 -5.01 1.63
N ALA A 169 -10.01 -5.88 1.81
CA ALA A 169 -9.20 -6.43 0.72
C ALA A 169 -10.06 -7.19 -0.30
N LYS A 170 -11.00 -8.04 0.18
CA LYS A 170 -11.95 -8.75 -0.71
C LYS A 170 -12.88 -7.81 -1.46
N SER A 171 -13.34 -6.74 -0.82
CA SER A 171 -14.24 -5.79 -1.48
C SER A 171 -13.61 -5.19 -2.73
N TYR A 172 -12.29 -4.97 -2.74
CA TYR A 172 -11.56 -4.60 -3.95
C TYR A 172 -11.32 -5.80 -4.88
N ALA A 173 -10.74 -6.90 -4.36
CA ALA A 173 -10.32 -8.05 -5.17
C ALA A 173 -11.48 -8.73 -5.92
N ASP A 174 -12.66 -8.82 -5.31
CA ASP A 174 -13.86 -9.44 -5.89
C ASP A 174 -14.48 -8.56 -7.01
N ASN A 175 -14.28 -7.24 -6.94
CA ASN A 175 -14.73 -6.28 -7.97
C ASN A 175 -13.68 -6.00 -9.05
N HIS A 176 -12.40 -6.29 -8.79
CA HIS A 176 -11.36 -6.20 -9.80
C HIS A 176 -11.57 -7.26 -10.89
N ALA A 177 -11.29 -6.89 -12.15
CA ALA A 177 -11.58 -7.74 -13.30
C ALA A 177 -10.93 -9.14 -13.22
N HIS A 178 -9.73 -9.23 -12.65
CA HIS A 178 -8.90 -10.44 -12.64
C HIS A 178 -8.38 -10.86 -11.26
N MET A 179 -8.34 -9.98 -10.25
CA MET A 179 -7.51 -10.19 -9.04
C MET A 179 -7.94 -11.42 -8.23
N SER A 180 -9.25 -11.63 -8.09
CA SER A 180 -9.84 -12.80 -7.43
C SER A 180 -10.08 -13.98 -8.39
N LYS A 181 -9.89 -13.80 -9.70
CA LYS A 181 -10.22 -14.80 -10.72
C LYS A 181 -8.97 -15.56 -11.11
N ASN A 182 -9.04 -16.89 -11.09
CA ASN A 182 -7.96 -17.75 -11.54
C ASN A 182 -7.94 -17.85 -13.09
N ASP A 183 -8.02 -16.70 -13.78
CA ASP A 183 -8.00 -16.54 -15.24
C ASP A 183 -6.67 -15.99 -15.78
N HIS A 184 -5.72 -15.71 -14.89
CA HIS A 184 -4.35 -15.32 -15.19
C HIS A 184 -3.34 -16.24 -14.48
N ALA A 185 -2.11 -16.26 -14.97
CA ALA A 185 -1.01 -16.93 -14.26
C ALA A 185 -0.54 -16.07 -13.06
N PRO A 186 0.03 -16.69 -12.01
CA PRO A 186 0.77 -15.97 -10.97
C PRO A 186 1.92 -15.16 -11.57
N CYS A 187 2.17 -13.96 -11.04
CA CYS A 187 3.15 -13.02 -11.61
C CYS A 187 4.59 -13.56 -11.54
N ASP A 188 4.93 -14.30 -10.48
CA ASP A 188 6.23 -14.94 -10.27
C ASP A 188 6.39 -16.28 -11.03
N GLY A 189 5.31 -16.75 -11.67
CA GLY A 189 5.25 -18.05 -12.35
C GLY A 189 5.23 -19.26 -11.42
N THR A 190 5.17 -19.08 -10.10
CA THR A 190 5.12 -20.18 -9.12
C THR A 190 3.69 -20.41 -8.62
N SER A 191 3.44 -21.59 -8.05
CA SER A 191 2.15 -21.86 -7.41
C SER A 191 2.05 -21.33 -5.98
N GLN A 192 3.14 -20.78 -5.43
CA GLN A 192 3.17 -20.30 -4.04
C GLN A 192 2.39 -18.99 -3.92
N ASP A 193 2.64 -18.06 -4.84
CA ASP A 193 2.00 -16.73 -4.88
C ASP A 193 0.81 -16.70 -5.86
N ALA A 194 0.10 -17.83 -5.97
CA ALA A 194 -1.12 -17.92 -6.76
C ALA A 194 -2.32 -17.31 -6.00
N PHE A 195 -2.30 -16.00 -5.75
CA PHE A 195 -3.25 -15.29 -4.89
C PHE A 195 -4.71 -15.40 -5.32
N ALA A 196 -5.00 -15.47 -6.62
CA ALA A 196 -6.34 -15.72 -7.14
C ALA A 196 -6.98 -17.00 -6.54
N ARG A 197 -6.19 -18.03 -6.22
CA ARG A 197 -6.69 -19.27 -5.57
C ARG A 197 -7.06 -19.07 -4.10
N GLN A 198 -6.63 -17.96 -3.51
CA GLN A 198 -6.91 -17.54 -2.14
C GLN A 198 -7.91 -16.37 -2.09
N GLY A 199 -8.56 -16.05 -3.22
CA GLY A 199 -9.52 -14.96 -3.34
C GLY A 199 -8.92 -13.61 -3.71
N GLY A 200 -7.68 -13.58 -4.20
CA GLY A 200 -7.01 -12.34 -4.64
C GLY A 200 -6.55 -11.44 -3.50
N ILE A 201 -6.42 -11.99 -2.28
CA ILE A 201 -5.98 -11.24 -1.10
C ILE A 201 -4.81 -11.95 -0.39
N THR A 202 -3.96 -11.20 0.31
CA THR A 202 -2.91 -11.77 1.16
C THR A 202 -2.64 -10.92 2.40
N ASN A 203 -2.26 -11.58 3.50
CA ASN A 203 -1.65 -10.88 4.64
C ASN A 203 -0.19 -10.60 4.28
N GLY A 204 0.30 -9.40 4.58
CA GLY A 204 1.64 -8.97 4.15
C GLY A 204 2.76 -9.83 4.70
N ALA A 205 2.80 -10.03 6.01
CA ALA A 205 3.82 -10.86 6.65
C ALA A 205 3.81 -12.32 6.16
N LYS A 206 2.62 -12.85 5.79
CA LYS A 206 2.49 -14.18 5.17
C LYS A 206 3.06 -14.21 3.76
N TRP A 207 3.02 -13.12 3.00
CA TRP A 207 3.63 -13.05 1.68
C TRP A 207 5.14 -12.86 1.80
N TYR A 208 5.57 -11.77 2.43
CA TYR A 208 6.95 -11.54 2.87
C TYR A 208 6.97 -10.40 3.89
N SER A 209 7.79 -10.55 4.93
CA SER A 209 7.84 -9.56 6.01
C SER A 209 8.41 -8.22 5.55
N VAL A 210 7.71 -7.13 5.88
CA VAL A 210 8.08 -5.75 5.60
C VAL A 210 7.91 -4.93 6.87
N ALA A 211 9.02 -4.42 7.41
CA ALA A 211 9.01 -3.49 8.52
C ALA A 211 9.19 -2.05 8.00
N GLY A 212 8.64 -1.07 8.74
CA GLY A 212 8.69 0.35 8.36
C GLY A 212 7.87 0.69 7.10
N GLY A 213 6.83 -0.10 6.82
CA GLY A 213 5.88 0.16 5.75
C GLY A 213 4.84 1.22 6.11
N MET A 214 4.30 1.89 5.10
CA MET A 214 3.26 2.91 5.30
C MET A 214 1.93 2.32 5.78
N GLN A 215 1.62 1.10 5.34
CA GLN A 215 0.35 0.42 5.61
C GLN A 215 0.14 0.20 7.12
N ASP A 216 1.10 -0.43 7.77
CA ASP A 216 1.02 -0.73 9.21
C ASP A 216 1.20 0.53 10.05
N PHE A 217 2.00 1.51 9.57
CA PHE A 217 2.08 2.84 10.19
C PHE A 217 0.71 3.51 10.27
N ASN A 218 -0.10 3.50 9.21
CA ASN A 218 -1.44 4.10 9.23
C ASN A 218 -2.31 3.49 10.36
N TYR A 219 -2.35 2.16 10.44
CA TYR A 219 -3.18 1.44 11.41
C TYR A 219 -2.69 1.59 12.85
N LEU A 220 -1.36 1.57 13.08
CA LEU A 220 -0.79 1.62 14.41
C LEU A 220 -0.57 3.05 14.93
N ALA A 221 -0.39 4.04 14.05
CA ALA A 221 -0.22 5.44 14.44
C ALA A 221 -1.55 6.21 14.56
N THR A 222 -2.58 5.80 13.82
CA THR A 222 -3.83 6.57 13.64
C THR A 222 -5.08 5.69 13.70
N ASN A 223 -6.21 6.21 13.21
CA ASN A 223 -7.45 5.44 13.05
C ASN A 223 -7.62 4.85 11.63
N ALA A 224 -6.70 5.16 10.72
CA ALA A 224 -6.84 4.80 9.31
C ALA A 224 -6.53 3.32 9.08
N MET A 225 -7.50 2.59 8.54
CA MET A 225 -7.31 1.24 8.03
C MET A 225 -6.78 1.33 6.60
N GLU A 226 -5.49 1.10 6.40
CA GLU A 226 -4.88 1.08 5.07
C GLU A 226 -4.71 -0.35 4.55
N ILE A 227 -5.01 -0.57 3.26
CA ILE A 227 -4.62 -1.77 2.51
C ILE A 227 -3.68 -1.39 1.36
N THR A 228 -2.86 -2.33 0.94
CA THR A 228 -1.94 -2.17 -0.20
C THR A 228 -2.49 -2.93 -1.40
N LEU A 229 -2.65 -2.26 -2.55
CA LEU A 229 -3.17 -2.88 -3.75
C LEU A 229 -2.07 -3.01 -4.80
N GLU A 230 -1.69 -4.25 -5.11
CA GLU A 230 -0.80 -4.62 -6.21
C GLU A 230 -1.66 -4.78 -7.47
N LEU A 231 -1.46 -3.90 -8.45
CA LEU A 231 -2.40 -3.72 -9.57
C LEU A 231 -1.96 -4.39 -10.87
N SER A 232 -0.72 -4.86 -10.96
CA SER A 232 -0.13 -5.42 -12.17
C SER A 232 1.17 -6.15 -11.87
N CYS A 233 1.36 -7.32 -12.50
CA CYS A 233 2.65 -8.01 -12.50
C CYS A 233 3.78 -7.15 -13.09
N GLU A 234 3.46 -6.29 -14.07
CA GLU A 234 4.43 -5.49 -14.79
C GLU A 234 4.53 -4.08 -14.19
N LYS A 235 5.76 -3.70 -13.85
CA LYS A 235 6.15 -2.32 -13.53
C LYS A 235 6.51 -1.55 -14.79
N VAL A 236 6.83 -0.26 -14.66
CA VAL A 236 7.22 0.60 -15.81
C VAL A 236 8.48 0.14 -16.55
N SER A 237 9.25 -0.80 -15.98
CA SER A 237 10.38 -1.48 -16.66
C SER A 237 9.99 -2.17 -17.97
N LYS A 238 8.74 -2.64 -18.12
CA LYS A 238 8.28 -3.33 -19.33
C LYS A 238 7.18 -2.59 -20.10
N ILE A 239 6.76 -1.43 -19.62
CA ILE A 239 5.69 -0.63 -20.24
C ILE A 239 6.31 0.55 -20.99
N SER A 240 5.98 0.68 -22.27
CA SER A 240 6.26 1.89 -23.04
C SER A 240 5.14 2.88 -22.76
N ILE A 241 5.43 3.95 -22.01
CA ILE A 241 4.51 5.09 -21.86
C ILE A 241 4.71 5.92 -23.13
N ALA A 242 3.78 5.81 -24.07
CA ALA A 242 3.76 6.55 -25.33
C ALA A 242 2.87 7.79 -25.22
#